data_AF-A0A1V5KPW4-F1
#
_entry.id   AF-A0A1V5KPW4-F1
#
_cell.length_a   1.000
_cell.length_b   1.000
_cell.length_c   1.000
_cell.angle_alpha   90.00
_cell.angle_beta   90.00
_cell.angle_gamma   90.00
#
_symmetry.space_group_name_H-M   'P 1'
#
loop_
_entity.id
_entity.type
_entity.pdbx_description
1 polymer ?
#
loop_
_entity_poly.entity_id
_entity_poly.type
_entity_poly.pdbx_seq_one_letter_code
_entity_poly.pdbx_strand_id
1 'polypeptide(L)'
;MLINGVTWAVAESWRPMVTLMIVYAVTSILTEVLSNNATVVIMIPLAISLAASMGVETRPFIIAVCVASSASFSTPIGYQTNTYVYSVGGYRFTDFLKIGTPLNLLYFAVCVILIPRIWPFFAD
;
A
#
# COMPACT_ATOMS: atom_id res chain seq x y z
N MET A 1 17.44 -2.04 -6.74
CA MET A 1 17.64 -2.65 -5.41
C MET A 1 16.49 -3.56 -5.01
N LEU A 2 15.23 -3.07 -4.92
CA LEU A 2 14.07 -3.92 -4.60
C LEU A 2 13.84 -5.07 -5.59
N ILE A 3 13.88 -4.80 -6.90
CA ILE A 3 13.71 -5.84 -7.92
C ILE A 3 14.81 -6.88 -7.84
N ASN A 4 16.08 -6.46 -7.76
CA ASN A 4 17.20 -7.38 -7.58
C ASN A 4 17.03 -8.26 -6.32
N GLY A 5 16.40 -7.71 -5.27
CA GLY A 5 16.01 -8.43 -4.06
C GLY A 5 14.93 -9.49 -4.30
N VAL A 6 13.86 -9.12 -5.01
CA VAL A 6 12.77 -10.05 -5.33
C VAL A 6 13.23 -11.12 -6.32
N THR A 7 14.12 -10.79 -7.26
CA THR A 7 14.56 -11.70 -8.32
C THR A 7 15.39 -12.88 -7.81
N TRP A 8 16.11 -12.74 -6.69
CA TRP A 8 16.87 -13.84 -6.08
C TRP A 8 15.98 -14.74 -5.21
N ALA A 9 14.94 -14.18 -4.62
CA ALA A 9 14.07 -14.88 -3.67
C ALA A 9 12.87 -15.56 -4.33
N VAL A 10 12.44 -15.10 -5.50
CA VAL A 10 11.13 -15.45 -6.08
C VAL A 10 11.24 -15.79 -7.57
N ALA A 11 10.52 -16.84 -7.97
CA ALA A 11 10.35 -17.25 -9.37
C ALA A 11 9.74 -16.12 -10.22
N GLU A 12 10.12 -16.08 -11.50
CA GLU A 12 9.78 -14.98 -12.42
C GLU A 12 8.29 -14.66 -12.51
N SER A 13 7.45 -15.70 -12.55
CA SER A 13 5.99 -15.57 -12.62
C SER A 13 5.35 -14.88 -11.40
N TRP A 14 5.99 -14.93 -10.24
CA TRP A 14 5.48 -14.36 -9.00
C TRP A 14 6.05 -12.97 -8.69
N ARG A 15 7.06 -12.49 -9.44
CA ARG A 15 7.73 -11.21 -9.18
C ARG A 15 6.79 -10.00 -9.21
N PRO A 16 5.84 -9.86 -10.17
CA PRO A 16 4.93 -8.72 -10.17
C PRO A 16 4.00 -8.71 -8.95
N MET A 17 3.51 -9.90 -8.57
CA MET A 17 2.63 -10.08 -7.42
C MET A 17 3.34 -9.73 -6.10
N VAL A 18 4.56 -10.25 -5.89
CA VAL A 18 5.35 -9.94 -4.69
C VAL A 18 5.73 -8.47 -4.63
N THR A 19 6.10 -7.88 -5.77
CA THR A 19 6.40 -6.44 -5.82
C THR A 19 5.17 -5.60 -5.49
N LEU A 20 3.98 -5.98 -5.97
CA LEU A 20 2.73 -5.29 -5.65
C LEU A 20 2.41 -5.38 -4.15
N MET A 21 2.60 -6.54 -3.53
CA MET A 21 2.46 -6.72 -2.08
C MET A 21 3.41 -5.81 -1.30
N ILE A 22 4.69 -5.74 -1.70
CA ILE A 22 5.69 -4.89 -1.04
C ILE A 22 5.33 -3.41 -1.21
N VAL A 23 4.99 -2.98 -2.43
CA VAL A 23 4.60 -1.59 -2.72
C VAL A 23 3.39 -1.20 -1.88
N TYR A 24 2.35 -2.04 -1.83
CA TYR A 24 1.20 -1.80 -0.98
C TYR A 24 1.60 -1.69 0.49
N ALA A 25 2.32 -2.69 1.03
CA ALA A 25 2.66 -2.74 2.45
C ALA A 25 3.48 -1.51 2.88
N VAL A 26 4.48 -1.14 2.09
CA VAL A 26 5.29 0.07 2.34
C VAL A 26 4.42 1.32 2.26
N THR A 27 3.53 1.43 1.28
CA THR A 27 2.63 2.58 1.14
C THR A 27 1.68 2.69 2.34
N SER A 28 1.09 1.58 2.78
CA SER A 28 0.20 1.53 3.93
C SER A 28 0.94 1.93 5.21
N ILE A 29 2.17 1.45 5.43
CA ILE A 29 2.97 1.85 6.59
C ILE A 29 3.34 3.34 6.54
N LEU A 30 3.73 3.85 5.36
CA LEU A 30 4.09 5.27 5.21
C LEU A 30 2.92 6.20 5.49
N THR A 31 1.71 5.83 5.05
CA THR A 31 0.52 6.66 5.24
C THR A 31 0.04 6.71 6.69
N GLU A 32 0.52 5.82 7.55
CA GLU A 32 0.28 5.90 8.99
C GLU A 32 1.12 7.00 9.66
N VAL A 33 2.16 7.51 8.99
CA VAL A 33 3.08 8.53 9.52
C VAL A 33 2.98 9.85 8.73
N LEU A 34 2.71 9.76 7.44
CA LEU A 34 2.58 10.88 6.51
C LEU A 34 1.12 11.09 6.11
N SER A 35 0.79 12.24 5.52
CA SER A 35 -0.53 12.41 4.92
C SER A 35 -0.69 11.54 3.68
N ASN A 36 -1.91 11.08 3.42
CA ASN A 36 -2.23 10.25 2.25
C ASN A 36 -1.69 10.88 0.95
N ASN A 37 -1.85 12.20 0.78
CA ASN A 37 -1.38 12.92 -0.40
C ASN A 37 0.15 12.91 -0.51
N ALA A 38 0.89 13.10 0.59
CA ALA A 38 2.34 13.05 0.59
C ALA A 38 2.83 11.63 0.22
N THR A 39 2.21 10.60 0.79
CA THR A 39 2.52 9.21 0.49
C THR A 39 2.34 8.89 -1.00
N VAL A 40 1.22 9.32 -1.61
CA VAL A 40 0.94 9.10 -3.04
C VAL A 40 2.00 9.74 -3.93
N VAL A 41 2.37 11.00 -3.65
CA VAL A 41 3.37 11.75 -4.43
C VAL A 41 4.73 11.03 -4.43
N ILE A 42 5.10 10.41 -3.31
CA ILE A 42 6.34 9.64 -3.19
C ILE A 42 6.23 8.28 -3.89
N MET A 43 5.13 7.56 -3.67
CA MET A 43 5.01 6.15 -4.03
C MET A 43 4.62 5.90 -5.49
N ILE A 44 3.84 6.78 -6.13
CA ILE A 44 3.47 6.62 -7.54
C ILE A 44 4.69 6.57 -8.48
N PRO A 45 5.64 7.52 -8.47
CA PRO A 45 6.78 7.46 -9.39
C PRO A 45 7.65 6.22 -9.15
N LEU A 46 7.77 5.77 -7.88
CA LEU A 46 8.43 4.52 -7.54
C LEU A 46 7.69 3.32 -8.15
N ALA A 47 6.38 3.23 -7.96
CA ALA A 47 5.54 2.18 -8.53
C ALA A 47 5.65 2.11 -10.07
N ILE A 48 5.65 3.26 -10.75
CA ILE A 48 5.84 3.35 -12.21
C ILE A 48 7.21 2.78 -12.60
N SER A 49 8.28 3.19 -11.91
CA SER A 49 9.63 2.72 -12.22
C SER A 49 9.80 1.21 -12.02
N LEU A 50 9.13 0.65 -11.00
CA LEU A 50 9.16 -0.78 -10.70
C LEU A 50 8.43 -1.59 -11.76
N ALA A 51 7.24 -1.14 -12.17
CA ALA A 51 6.48 -1.77 -13.25
C ALA A 51 7.25 -1.77 -14.57
N ALA A 52 7.80 -0.60 -14.96
CA ALA A 52 8.62 -0.46 -16.17
C ALA A 52 9.85 -1.37 -16.16
N SER A 53 10.51 -1.51 -15.01
CA SER A 53 11.70 -2.37 -14.86
C SER A 53 11.38 -3.87 -14.97
N MET A 54 10.12 -4.28 -14.73
CA MET A 54 9.66 -5.66 -14.91
C MET A 54 8.96 -5.88 -16.26
N GLY A 55 8.77 -4.83 -17.07
CA GLY A 55 8.04 -4.91 -18.33
C GLY A 55 6.55 -5.24 -18.16
N VAL A 56 5.94 -4.85 -17.03
CA VAL A 56 4.53 -5.12 -16.71
C VAL A 56 3.69 -3.85 -16.76
N GLU A 57 2.37 -4.02 -16.81
CA GLU A 57 1.41 -2.94 -16.75
C GLU A 57 1.54 -2.14 -15.44
N THR A 58 1.56 -0.82 -15.59
CA THR A 58 1.76 0.11 -14.47
C THR A 58 0.47 0.33 -13.65
N ARG A 59 -0.69 0.15 -14.30
CA ARG A 59 -2.02 0.39 -13.72
C ARG A 59 -2.23 -0.32 -12.37
N PRO A 60 -2.00 -1.64 -12.21
CA PRO A 60 -2.21 -2.31 -10.92
C PRO A 60 -1.38 -1.70 -9.78
N PHE A 61 -0.14 -1.27 -10.06
CA PHE A 61 0.71 -0.66 -9.03
C PHE A 61 0.24 0.74 -8.63
N ILE A 62 -0.19 1.56 -9.59
CA ILE A 62 -0.76 2.88 -9.28
C ILE A 62 -2.02 2.73 -8.42
N ILE A 63 -2.92 1.82 -8.81
CA ILE A 63 -4.14 1.56 -8.03
C ILE A 63 -3.78 1.06 -6.62
N ALA A 64 -2.82 0.13 -6.50
CA ALA A 64 -2.32 -0.35 -5.21
C ALA A 64 -1.82 0.79 -4.32
N VAL A 65 -1.05 1.73 -4.87
CA VAL A 65 -0.58 2.90 -4.12
C VAL A 65 -1.76 3.77 -3.67
N CYS A 66 -2.71 4.08 -4.55
CA CYS A 66 -3.86 4.92 -4.22
C CYS A 66 -4.74 4.32 -3.12
N VAL A 67 -4.98 3.00 -3.16
CA VAL A 67 -5.77 2.34 -2.12
C VAL A 67 -5.00 2.19 -0.82
N ALA A 68 -3.71 1.83 -0.88
CA ALA A 68 -2.87 1.63 0.30
C ALA A 68 -2.61 2.95 1.04
N SER A 69 -2.44 4.07 0.32
CA SER A 69 -2.31 5.39 0.93
C SER A 69 -3.60 5.88 1.58
N SER A 70 -4.74 5.25 1.31
CA SER A 70 -6.00 5.54 2.00
C SER A 70 -6.21 4.68 3.25
N ALA A 71 -5.33 3.69 3.49
CA ALA A 71 -5.40 2.73 4.59
C ALA A 71 -4.69 3.26 5.85
N SER A 72 -5.05 4.46 6.30
CA SER A 72 -4.51 5.08 7.51
C SER A 72 -5.43 4.76 8.70
N PHE A 73 -5.51 3.49 9.10
CA PHE A 73 -6.42 3.03 10.16
C PHE A 73 -5.75 2.85 11.52
N SER A 74 -4.44 2.61 11.54
CA SER A 74 -3.70 2.19 12.74
C SER A 74 -3.16 3.36 13.56
N THR A 75 -3.12 4.58 13.02
CA THR A 75 -2.68 5.77 13.75
C THR A 75 -3.66 6.94 13.63
N PRO A 76 -3.63 7.85 14.62
CA PRO A 76 -4.40 9.09 14.57
C PRO A 76 -3.72 10.20 13.76
N ILE A 77 -2.49 10.00 13.28
CA ILE A 77 -1.65 11.06 12.69
C ILE A 77 -1.81 11.10 11.17
N GLY A 78 -1.91 9.93 10.53
CA GLY A 78 -1.91 9.81 9.07
C GLY A 78 -3.08 10.51 8.36
N TYR A 79 -4.19 10.75 9.08
CA TYR A 79 -5.37 11.39 8.50
C TYR A 79 -6.06 12.35 9.46
N GLN A 80 -6.42 13.54 8.93
CA GLN A 80 -6.97 14.64 9.73
C GLN A 80 -8.20 14.24 10.54
N THR A 81 -9.08 13.43 9.95
CA THR A 81 -10.31 12.99 10.61
C THR A 81 -10.01 12.09 11.82
N ASN A 82 -9.02 11.21 11.72
CA ASN A 82 -8.57 10.38 12.85
C ASN A 82 -7.96 11.25 13.96
N THR A 83 -7.23 12.31 13.59
CA THR A 83 -6.68 13.28 14.55
C THR A 83 -7.77 14.03 15.31
N TYR A 84 -8.88 14.36 14.66
CA TYR A 84 -10.02 15.02 15.31
C TYR A 84 -10.66 14.13 16.40
N VAL A 85 -10.96 12.86 16.10
CA VAL A 85 -11.52 11.95 17.11
C VAL A 85 -10.51 11.54 18.18
N TYR A 86 -9.22 11.49 17.86
CA TYR A 86 -8.18 11.31 18.86
C TYR A 86 -8.13 12.45 19.87
N SER A 87 -8.19 13.70 19.39
CA SER A 87 -8.10 14.88 20.27
C SER A 87 -9.40 15.18 21.02
N VAL A 88 -10.56 15.13 20.35
CA VAL A 88 -11.86 15.52 20.94
C VAL A 88 -12.66 14.32 21.44
N GLY A 89 -12.49 13.14 20.83
CA GLY A 89 -13.25 11.94 21.15
C GLY A 89 -12.69 11.10 22.31
N GLY A 90 -11.55 11.47 22.89
CA GLY A 90 -10.96 10.79 24.04
C GLY A 90 -10.35 9.41 23.75
N TYR A 91 -10.11 9.09 22.48
CA TYR A 91 -9.46 7.84 22.07
C TYR A 91 -7.97 7.86 22.42
N ARG A 92 -7.42 6.69 22.77
CA ARG A 92 -5.97 6.51 22.98
C ARG A 92 -5.33 6.02 21.69
N PHE A 93 -4.03 6.28 21.53
CA PHE A 93 -3.25 5.78 20.39
C PHE A 93 -3.35 4.25 20.24
N THR A 94 -3.38 3.53 21.38
CA THR A 94 -3.52 2.08 21.40
C THR A 94 -4.86 1.57 20.84
N ASP A 95 -5.91 2.39 20.87
CA ASP A 95 -7.23 1.99 20.36
C ASP A 95 -7.21 1.93 18.83
N PHE A 96 -6.51 2.88 18.20
CA PHE A 96 -6.24 2.87 16.76
C PHE A 96 -5.39 1.67 16.35
N LEU A 97 -4.29 1.38 17.07
CA LEU A 97 -3.47 0.20 16.76
C LEU A 97 -4.27 -1.11 16.87
N LYS A 98 -5.06 -1.28 17.93
CA LYS A 98 -5.81 -2.51 18.19
C LYS A 98 -6.85 -2.81 17.11
N ILE A 99 -7.55 -1.80 16.61
CA ILE A 99 -8.63 -1.98 15.63
C ILE A 99 -8.11 -1.81 14.20
N GLY A 100 -7.24 -0.82 14.00
CA GLY A 100 -6.71 -0.45 12.70
C GLY A 100 -5.74 -1.47 12.13
N THR A 101 -4.89 -2.10 12.93
CA THR A 101 -3.93 -3.09 12.40
C THR A 101 -4.62 -4.33 11.81
N PRO A 102 -5.61 -4.96 12.48
CA PRO A 102 -6.41 -6.01 11.85
C PRO A 102 -7.13 -5.55 10.57
N LEU A 103 -7.65 -4.32 10.57
CA LEU A 103 -8.35 -3.77 9.41
C LEU A 103 -7.40 -3.50 8.23
N ASN A 104 -6.20 -2.99 8.47
CA ASN A 104 -5.15 -2.82 7.48
C ASN A 104 -4.75 -4.16 6.87
N LEU A 105 -4.62 -5.21 7.69
CA LEU A 105 -4.27 -6.55 7.19
C LEU A 105 -5.39 -7.15 6.33
N LEU A 106 -6.65 -6.97 6.74
CA LEU A 106 -7.81 -7.40 5.96
C LEU A 106 -7.85 -6.64 4.61
N TYR A 107 -7.67 -5.33 4.64
CA TYR A 107 -7.68 -4.50 3.46
C TYR A 107 -6.52 -4.82 2.51
N PHE A 108 -5.32 -5.06 3.06
CA PHE A 108 -4.18 -5.58 2.33
C PHE A 108 -4.53 -6.87 1.58
N ALA A 109 -5.07 -7.86 2.28
CA ALA A 109 -5.41 -9.15 1.68
C ALA A 109 -6.43 -9.00 0.54
N VAL A 110 -7.49 -8.20 0.76
CA VAL A 110 -8.52 -7.93 -0.24
C VAL A 110 -7.93 -7.23 -1.47
N CYS A 111 -7.15 -6.17 -1.27
CA CYS A 111 -6.56 -5.41 -2.37
C CYS A 111 -5.55 -6.24 -3.18
N VAL A 112 -4.66 -6.97 -2.51
CA VAL A 112 -3.67 -7.83 -3.16
C VAL A 112 -4.34 -8.91 -4.01
N ILE A 113 -5.50 -9.42 -3.61
CA ILE A 113 -6.25 -10.42 -4.37
C ILE A 113 -7.03 -9.78 -5.53
N LEU A 114 -7.71 -8.65 -5.29
CA LEU A 114 -8.63 -8.04 -6.26
C LEU A 114 -7.92 -7.21 -7.33
N ILE A 115 -6.89 -6.45 -6.96
CA ILE A 115 -6.20 -5.56 -7.91
C ILE A 115 -5.68 -6.32 -9.13
N PRO A 116 -4.89 -7.40 -9.01
CA PRO A 116 -4.39 -8.11 -10.19
C PRO A 116 -5.48 -8.84 -10.98
N ARG A 117 -6.65 -9.11 -10.37
CA ARG A 117 -7.79 -9.71 -11.07
C ARG A 117 -8.55 -8.69 -11.92
N ILE A 118 -8.64 -7.45 -11.47
CA ILE A 118 -9.33 -6.36 -12.18
C ILE A 118 -8.36 -5.66 -13.15
N TRP A 119 -7.11 -5.49 -12.75
CA TRP A 119 -6.02 -4.91 -13.53
C TRP A 119 -4.86 -5.92 -13.61
N PRO A 120 -4.88 -6.82 -14.60
CA PRO A 120 -3.81 -7.78 -14.82
C PRO A 120 -2.45 -7.10 -15.03
N PHE A 121 -1.37 -7.80 -14.64
CA PHE A 121 0.00 -7.33 -14.83
C PHE A 121 0.47 -7.41 -16.28
N PHE A 122 -0.13 -8.29 -17.06
CA PHE A 122 0.17 -8.50 -18.47
C PHE A 122 -1.12 -8.28 -19.23
N ALA A 123 -1.06 -7.49 -20.31
CA ALA A 123 -2.17 -7.40 -21.24
C ALA A 123 -2.29 -8.73 -22.02
N ASP A 124 -3.52 -9.15 -22.32
CA ASP A 124 -3.80 -10.27 -23.24
C ASP A 124 -3.41 -9.93 -24.68
#